data_AF-A0A7D9I7E4-F1
#
_entry.id   AF-A0A7D9I7E4-F1
#
_cell.length_a   1.000
_cell.length_b   1.000
_cell.length_c   1.000
_cell.angle_alpha   90.00
_cell.angle_beta   90.00
_cell.angle_gamma   90.00
#
_symmetry.space_group_name_H-M   'P 1'
#
loop_
_entity.id
_entity.type
_entity.pdbx_description
1 polymer ?
#
loop_
_entity_poly.entity_id
_entity_poly.type
_entity_poly.pdbx_seq_one_letter_code
_entity_poly.pdbx_strand_id
1 'polypeptide(L)'
;MDNATLDNHLRLFYAEVKNQDGDDYSKSTLLGLRYGLERYLNSPPHNKGITISGNPEFKKSNVVLNTKLKSLKQGGKENVQHKPPLEPEDLQKLKISVFAVYLIVQVPLGCCETCGSVRCCFGVVVVVKVNET
;
A
#
# COMPACT_ATOMS: atom_id res chain seq x y z
N MET A 1 3.70 2.68 -25.03
CA MET A 1 2.31 2.85 -24.57
C MET A 1 2.11 4.28 -24.09
N ASP A 2 1.18 4.99 -24.70
CA ASP A 2 0.78 6.36 -24.36
C ASP A 2 -0.06 6.41 -23.07
N ASN A 3 -0.16 7.60 -22.47
CA ASN A 3 -0.85 7.79 -21.20
C ASN A 3 -2.38 7.65 -21.34
N ALA A 4 -2.97 8.01 -22.47
CA ALA A 4 -4.42 7.92 -22.69
C ALA A 4 -4.89 6.45 -22.83
N THR A 5 -4.14 5.61 -23.54
CA THR A 5 -4.38 4.17 -23.58
C THR A 5 -4.18 3.56 -22.20
N LEU A 6 -3.16 4.00 -21.46
CA LEU A 6 -2.93 3.53 -20.10
C LEU A 6 -4.07 3.89 -19.16
N ASP A 7 -4.59 5.12 -19.21
CA ASP A 7 -5.78 5.56 -18.47
C ASP A 7 -7.00 4.69 -18.80
N ASN A 8 -7.23 4.37 -20.07
CA ASN A 8 -8.32 3.47 -20.45
C ASN A 8 -8.15 2.04 -19.90
N HIS A 9 -6.93 1.48 -19.90
CA HIS A 9 -6.67 0.17 -19.32
C HIS A 9 -6.84 0.18 -17.81
N LEU A 10 -6.33 1.21 -17.12
CA LEU A 10 -6.50 1.37 -15.68
C LEU A 10 -7.98 1.55 -15.30
N ARG A 11 -8.76 2.24 -16.14
CA ARG A 11 -10.21 2.38 -15.97
C ARG A 11 -10.92 1.02 -15.97
N LEU A 12 -10.63 0.19 -16.97
CA LEU A 12 -11.21 -1.17 -17.08
C LEU A 12 -10.74 -2.04 -15.91
N PHE A 13 -9.44 -2.01 -15.61
CA PHE A 13 -8.87 -2.72 -14.47
C PHE A 13 -9.59 -2.38 -13.17
N TYR A 14 -9.76 -1.10 -12.81
CA TYR A 14 -10.43 -0.74 -11.56
C TYR A 14 -11.92 -1.10 -11.54
N ALA A 15 -12.59 -1.13 -12.69
CA ALA A 15 -13.96 -1.59 -12.79
C ALA A 15 -14.07 -3.09 -12.46
N GLU A 16 -13.20 -3.90 -13.07
CA GLU A 16 -13.29 -5.37 -13.06
C GLU A 16 -12.54 -6.04 -11.91
N VAL A 17 -11.56 -5.38 -11.31
CA VAL A 17 -10.70 -5.97 -10.28
C VAL A 17 -11.50 -6.49 -9.07
N LYS A 18 -11.31 -7.77 -8.77
CA LYS A 18 -12.00 -8.56 -7.74
C LYS A 18 -11.03 -9.59 -7.14
N ASN A 19 -11.30 -10.03 -5.92
CA ASN A 19 -10.52 -11.09 -5.28
C ASN A 19 -10.81 -12.47 -5.93
N GLN A 20 -10.13 -13.51 -5.45
CA GLN A 20 -10.32 -14.88 -5.93
C GLN A 20 -11.75 -15.39 -5.72
N ASP A 21 -12.45 -14.87 -4.70
CA ASP A 21 -13.82 -15.23 -4.36
C ASP A 21 -14.87 -14.43 -5.18
N GLY A 22 -14.45 -13.47 -6.01
CA GLY A 22 -15.33 -12.59 -6.79
C GLY A 22 -15.84 -11.33 -6.04
N ASP A 23 -15.44 -11.16 -4.79
CA ASP A 23 -15.72 -10.00 -3.97
C ASP A 23 -14.84 -8.79 -4.32
N ASP A 24 -15.32 -7.60 -3.95
CA ASP A 24 -14.54 -6.38 -4.07
C ASP A 24 -13.40 -6.32 -3.05
N TYR A 25 -12.22 -5.90 -3.52
CA TYR A 25 -11.10 -5.61 -2.64
C TYR A 25 -11.39 -4.48 -1.65
N SER A 26 -10.69 -4.53 -0.51
CA SER A 26 -10.72 -3.45 0.47
C SER A 26 -10.15 -2.15 -0.10
N LYS A 27 -10.51 -1.03 0.53
CA LYS A 27 -9.99 0.31 0.20
C LYS A 27 -8.47 0.34 0.21
N SER A 28 -7.84 -0.25 1.23
CA SER A 28 -6.38 -0.26 1.36
C SER A 28 -5.71 -1.05 0.25
N THR A 29 -6.28 -2.20 -0.14
CA THR A 29 -5.75 -3.02 -1.25
C THR A 29 -5.85 -2.28 -2.58
N LEU A 30 -6.98 -1.64 -2.91
CA LEU A 30 -7.13 -0.88 -4.16
C LEU A 30 -6.13 0.29 -4.26
N LEU A 31 -5.90 1.00 -3.15
CA LEU A 31 -4.89 2.05 -3.10
C LEU A 31 -3.47 1.48 -3.20
N GLY A 32 -3.20 0.34 -2.54
CA GLY A 32 -1.94 -0.39 -2.65
C GLY A 32 -1.63 -0.81 -4.09
N LEU A 33 -2.63 -1.31 -4.82
CA LEU A 33 -2.50 -1.65 -6.24
C LEU A 33 -2.14 -0.41 -7.08
N ARG A 34 -2.79 0.73 -6.85
CA ARG A 34 -2.44 1.99 -7.53
C ARG A 34 -0.97 2.37 -7.33
N TYR A 35 -0.49 2.36 -6.07
CA TYR A 35 0.90 2.71 -5.77
C TYR A 35 1.89 1.66 -6.31
N GLY A 36 1.52 0.38 -6.28
CA GLY A 36 2.32 -0.70 -6.86
C GLY A 36 2.51 -0.54 -8.36
N LEU A 37 1.43 -0.20 -9.08
CA LEU A 37 1.47 0.08 -10.52
C LEU A 37 2.31 1.34 -10.83
N GLU A 38 2.10 2.42 -10.08
CA GLU A 38 2.89 3.65 -10.21
C GLU A 38 4.39 3.36 -10.02
N ARG A 39 4.75 2.62 -8.97
CA ARG A 39 6.13 2.19 -8.72
C ARG A 39 6.68 1.34 -9.86
N TYR A 40 5.92 0.35 -10.35
CA TYR A 40 6.35 -0.54 -11.42
C TYR A 40 6.65 0.24 -12.72
N LEU A 41 5.77 1.17 -13.09
CA LEU A 41 5.91 1.99 -14.29
C LEU A 41 7.05 3.01 -14.18
N ASN A 42 7.38 3.45 -12.96
CA ASN A 42 8.47 4.38 -12.71
C ASN A 42 9.82 3.69 -12.45
N SER A 43 9.82 2.39 -12.18
CA SER A 43 11.06 1.62 -11.98
C SER A 43 11.69 1.24 -13.33
N PRO A 44 12.99 0.94 -13.35
CA PRO A 44 13.62 0.33 -14.52
C PRO A 44 12.90 -0.96 -14.93
N PRO A 45 12.77 -1.24 -16.24
CA PRO A 45 13.33 -0.51 -17.39
C PRO A 45 12.45 0.66 -17.89
N HIS A 46 11.24 0.82 -17.36
CA HIS A 46 10.21 1.70 -17.93
C HIS A 46 10.46 3.18 -17.66
N ASN A 47 10.95 3.53 -16.46
CA ASN A 47 11.34 4.89 -16.05
C ASN A 47 10.37 6.01 -16.48
N LYS A 48 9.06 5.77 -16.42
CA LYS A 48 8.07 6.69 -16.99
C LYS A 48 7.92 8.03 -16.25
N GLY A 49 8.29 8.09 -14.97
CA GLY A 49 8.17 9.30 -14.14
C GLY A 49 6.73 9.81 -13.99
N ILE A 50 5.73 8.94 -14.08
CA ILE A 50 4.31 9.32 -14.02
C ILE A 50 3.76 9.27 -12.61
N THR A 51 2.81 10.15 -12.29
CA THR A 51 2.03 10.10 -11.05
C THR A 51 0.57 9.86 -11.39
N ILE A 52 0.03 8.67 -11.14
CA ILE A 52 -1.33 8.27 -11.53
C ILE A 52 -2.38 9.10 -10.77
N SER A 53 -2.11 9.44 -9.53
CA SER A 53 -3.07 10.16 -8.67
C SER A 53 -3.16 11.67 -8.96
N GLY A 54 -2.06 12.26 -9.44
CA GLY A 54 -1.90 13.71 -9.57
C GLY A 54 -1.89 14.21 -11.02
N ASN A 55 -1.68 13.33 -12.00
CA ASN A 55 -1.64 13.74 -13.39
C ASN A 55 -3.08 13.76 -13.98
N PRO A 56 -3.51 14.90 -14.59
CA PRO A 56 -4.84 15.04 -15.19
C PRO A 56 -5.11 14.07 -16.37
N GLU A 57 -4.08 13.49 -16.99
CA GLU A 57 -4.24 12.49 -18.06
C GLU A 57 -4.92 11.20 -17.57
N PHE A 58 -4.84 10.89 -16.27
CA PHE A 58 -5.45 9.70 -15.66
C PHE A 58 -6.85 9.96 -15.07
N LYS A 59 -7.59 10.92 -15.65
CA LYS A 59 -8.88 11.35 -15.11
C LYS A 59 -9.89 10.21 -15.10
N LYS A 60 -9.98 9.39 -16.16
CA LYS A 60 -11.03 8.38 -16.27
C LYS A 60 -10.81 7.26 -15.26
N SER A 61 -9.58 6.78 -15.12
CA SER A 61 -9.26 5.74 -14.14
C SER A 61 -9.46 6.23 -12.71
N ASN A 62 -9.08 7.48 -12.42
CA ASN A 62 -9.26 8.07 -11.10
C ASN A 62 -10.74 8.25 -10.74
N VAL A 63 -11.61 8.61 -11.70
CA VAL A 63 -13.05 8.68 -11.46
C VAL A 63 -13.60 7.31 -11.08
N VAL A 64 -13.27 6.25 -11.83
CA VAL A 64 -13.76 4.89 -11.53
C VAL A 64 -13.26 4.41 -10.17
N LEU A 65 -11.95 4.57 -9.89
CA LEU A 65 -11.38 4.21 -8.60
C LEU A 65 -12.08 4.96 -7.46
N ASN A 66 -12.23 6.28 -7.56
CA ASN A 66 -12.88 7.08 -6.52
C ASN A 66 -14.34 6.68 -6.30
N THR A 67 -15.08 6.35 -7.36
CA THR A 67 -16.44 5.83 -7.24
C THR A 67 -16.45 4.50 -6.46
N LYS A 68 -15.56 3.57 -6.79
CA LYS A 68 -15.46 2.28 -6.08
C LYS A 68 -15.09 2.48 -4.61
N LEU A 69 -14.16 3.38 -4.30
CA LEU A 69 -13.79 3.72 -2.92
C LEU A 69 -14.96 4.36 -2.14
N LYS A 70 -15.79 5.19 -2.78
CA LYS A 70 -16.99 5.75 -2.17
C LYS A 70 -18.02 4.67 -1.86
N SER A 71 -18.27 3.74 -2.78
CA SER A 71 -19.19 2.62 -2.56
C SER A 71 -18.73 1.73 -1.41
N LEU A 72 -17.43 1.44 -1.32
CA LEU A 72 -16.85 0.67 -0.20
C LEU A 72 -17.03 1.38 1.15
N LYS A 73 -16.86 2.70 1.18
CA LYS A 73 -17.08 3.52 2.37
C LYS A 73 -18.54 3.48 2.81
N GLN A 74 -19.48 3.63 1.88
CA GLN A 74 -20.91 3.56 2.16
C GLN A 74 -21.34 2.18 2.66
N GLY A 75 -20.73 1.11 2.14
CA GLY A 75 -20.99 -0.27 2.57
C GLY A 75 -20.34 -0.66 3.91
N GLY A 76 -19.71 0.26 4.65
CA GLY A 76 -19.08 -0.02 5.94
C GLY A 76 -17.83 -0.91 5.89
N LYS A 77 -17.36 -1.28 4.68
CA LYS A 77 -16.18 -2.12 4.45
C LYS A 77 -14.85 -1.35 4.56
N GLU A 78 -14.87 -0.15 5.14
CA GLU A 78 -13.66 0.64 5.41
C GLU A 78 -12.98 0.21 6.72
N ASN A 79 -13.72 -0.45 7.63
CA ASN A 79 -13.19 -0.76 8.94
C ASN A 79 -12.07 -1.80 8.86
N VAL A 80 -10.87 -1.41 9.28
CA VAL A 80 -9.75 -2.31 9.43
C VAL A 80 -10.08 -3.20 10.62
N GLN A 81 -10.37 -4.48 10.35
CA GLN A 81 -10.43 -5.47 11.42
C GLN A 81 -9.01 -5.58 12.00
N HIS A 82 -8.80 -4.95 13.15
CA HIS A 82 -7.58 -5.12 13.89
C HIS A 82 -7.50 -6.57 14.36
N LYS A 83 -6.34 -7.20 14.10
CA LYS A 83 -6.03 -8.48 14.71
C LYS A 83 -6.07 -8.30 16.24
N PRO A 84 -6.51 -9.32 17.00
CA PRO A 84 -6.47 -9.24 18.45
C PRO A 84 -5.04 -8.92 18.93
N PRO A 85 -4.90 -8.27 20.10
CA PRO A 85 -3.60 -8.10 20.74
C PRO A 85 -2.87 -9.44 20.82
N LEU A 86 -1.54 -9.41 20.65
CA LEU A 86 -0.71 -10.58 20.88
C LEU A 86 -0.75 -10.94 22.37
N GLU A 87 -0.93 -12.23 22.65
CA GLU A 87 -0.87 -12.76 24.01
C GLU A 87 0.53 -12.54 24.61
N PRO A 88 0.63 -12.27 25.93
CA PRO A 88 1.89 -11.94 26.58
C PRO A 88 2.94 -13.06 26.46
N GLU A 89 2.52 -14.33 26.42
CA GLU A 89 3.41 -15.47 26.23
C GLU A 89 4.04 -15.48 24.82
N ASP A 90 3.27 -15.12 23.80
CA ASP A 90 3.77 -15.03 22.43
C ASP A 90 4.66 -13.80 22.25
N LEU A 91 4.37 -12.70 22.96
CA LEU A 91 5.28 -11.56 23.07
C LEU A 91 6.62 -11.95 23.72
N GLN A 92 6.61 -12.80 24.75
CA GLN A 92 7.84 -13.31 25.37
C GLN A 92 8.63 -14.20 24.40
N LYS A 93 7.97 -15.09 23.67
CA LYS A 93 8.63 -15.90 22.63
C LYS A 93 9.25 -15.02 21.54
N LEU A 94 8.57 -13.95 21.12
CA LEU A 94 9.13 -12.99 20.16
C LEU A 94 10.38 -12.28 20.71
N LYS A 95 10.35 -11.84 21.98
CA LYS A 95 11.49 -11.22 22.66
C LYS A 95 12.71 -12.13 22.79
N ILE A 96 12.48 -13.43 22.96
CA ILE A 96 13.53 -14.44 23.17
C ILE A 96 13.99 -15.07 21.84
N SER A 97 13.17 -15.00 20.80
CA SER A 97 13.50 -15.54 19.48
C SER A 97 14.68 -14.78 18.85
N VAL A 98 15.52 -15.50 18.11
CA VAL A 98 16.70 -14.98 17.38
C VAL A 98 16.35 -13.81 16.43
N PHE A 99 15.07 -13.67 16.05
CA PHE A 99 14.54 -12.55 15.26
C PHE A 99 14.70 -11.19 15.97
N ALA A 100 14.58 -11.14 17.30
CA ALA A 100 14.80 -9.92 18.07
C ALA A 100 16.29 -9.54 18.15
N VAL A 101 17.20 -10.53 18.14
CA VAL A 101 18.65 -10.30 18.15
C VAL A 101 19.12 -9.66 16.84
N TYR A 102 18.53 -10.04 15.69
CA TYR A 102 18.85 -9.44 14.39
C TYR A 102 18.30 -8.01 14.22
N LEU A 103 17.19 -7.67 14.88
CA LEU A 103 16.64 -6.30 14.85
C LEU A 103 17.51 -5.30 15.62
N ILE A 104 18.27 -5.75 16.62
CA ILE A 104 19.16 -4.88 17.41
C ILE A 104 20.48 -4.62 16.64
N VAL A 105 20.86 -5.47 15.68
CA VAL A 105 22.17 -5.41 15.00
C VAL A 105 22.09 -5.06 13.50
N GLN A 106 20.90 -4.86 12.90
CA GLN A 106 20.84 -4.45 11.49
C GLN A 106 19.86 -3.32 11.20
N VAL A 107 20.25 -2.10 11.56
CA VAL A 107 19.85 -0.88 10.85
C VAL A 107 21.06 0.07 10.72
N PRO A 108 21.91 -0.06 9.69
CA PRO A 108 22.49 1.14 9.12
C PRO A 108 21.34 1.86 8.39
N LEU A 109 20.93 2.98 8.98
CA LEU A 109 20.11 4.01 8.35
C LEU A 109 20.82 4.50 7.08
N GLY A 110 20.57 3.85 5.95
CA GLY A 110 20.83 4.43 4.64
C GLY A 110 19.69 5.36 4.29
N CYS A 111 19.70 6.58 4.83
CA CYS A 111 18.89 7.66 4.27
C CYS A 111 19.38 7.92 2.84
N CYS A 112 18.49 7.86 1.85
CA CYS A 112 18.82 8.28 0.49
C CYS A 112 18.99 9.80 0.48
N GLU A 113 20.23 10.29 0.55
CA GLU A 113 20.55 11.73 0.61
C GLU A 113 20.20 12.53 -0.65
N THR A 114 19.61 11.92 -1.68
CA THR A 114 19.19 12.63 -2.90
C THR A 114 17.68 12.81 -3.05
N CYS A 115 16.86 12.22 -2.17
CA CYS A 115 15.41 12.31 -2.30
C CYS A 115 14.80 13.20 -1.21
N GLY A 116 14.75 14.50 -1.46
CA GLY A 116 14.07 15.51 -0.64
C GLY A 116 12.53 15.37 -0.64
N SER A 117 11.99 14.16 -0.57
CA SER A 117 10.55 13.92 -0.47
C SER A 117 10.25 12.82 0.55
N VAL A 118 9.42 13.16 1.54
CA VAL A 118 8.97 12.37 2.71
C VAL A 118 8.22 11.06 2.39
N ARG A 119 8.28 10.53 1.16
CA ARG A 119 7.52 9.35 0.72
C ARG A 119 8.32 8.06 0.55
N CYS A 120 9.63 8.04 0.81
CA CYS A 120 10.44 6.83 0.60
C CYS A 120 10.26 5.71 1.63
N CYS A 121 9.67 5.97 2.79
CA CYS A 121 9.45 4.93 3.79
C CYS A 121 8.01 4.41 3.77
N PHE A 122 7.65 3.59 2.78
CA PHE A 122 6.52 2.66 2.96
C PHE A 122 7.05 1.33 3.50
N GLY A 123 7.69 1.40 4.66
CA GLY A 123 7.83 0.25 5.55
C GLY A 123 6.56 0.19 6.38
N VAL A 124 5.95 -0.98 6.51
CA VAL A 124 4.96 -1.21 7.57
C VAL A 124 5.73 -1.07 8.88
N VAL A 125 5.71 0.12 9.48
CA VAL A 125 6.21 0.29 10.85
C VAL A 125 5.20 -0.45 11.71
N VAL A 126 5.53 -1.68 12.09
CA VAL A 126 4.82 -2.38 13.15
C VAL A 126 5.18 -1.64 14.43
N VAL A 127 4.39 -0.62 14.77
CA VAL A 127 4.47 0.05 16.06
C VAL A 127 3.90 -0.94 17.08
N VAL A 128 4.77 -1.76 17.68
CA VAL A 128 4.40 -2.53 18.86
C VAL A 128 4.29 -1.52 20.00
N LYS A 129 3.05 -1.11 20.32
CA LYS A 129 2.78 -0.26 21.48
C LYS A 129 2.92 -1.14 22.73
N VAL A 130 4.08 -1.07 23.38
CA VAL A 130 4.30 -1.68 24.69
C VAL A 130 3.50 -0.86 25.69
N ASN A 131 2.39 -1.41 26.19
CA ASN A 131 1.78 -0.89 27.41
C ASN A 131 2.46 -1.58 28.58
N GLU A 132 3.21 -0.80 29.37
CA GLU A 132 3.70 -1.22 30.67
C GLU A 132 2.56 -1.02 31.68
N THR A 133 2.18 -2.10 32.36
CA THR A 133 1.41 -2.08 33.62
C THR A 133 2.31 -2.49 34.75
#